data_AF-A0A9N8KAW1-F1
#
_entry.id   AF-A0A9N8KAW1-F1
#
_cell.length_a   1.000
_cell.length_b   1.000
_cell.length_c   1.000
_cell.angle_alpha   90.00
_cell.angle_beta   90.00
_cell.angle_gamma   90.00
#
_symmetry.space_group_name_H-M   'P 1'
#
loop_
_entity.id
_entity.type
_entity.pdbx_description
1 polymer ?
#
loop_
_entity_poly.entity_id
_entity_poly.type
_entity_poly.pdbx_seq_one_letter_code
_entity_poly.pdbx_strand_id
1 'polypeptide(L)' 'MYKGVFYMHGFKGFFVNIITVCWLTFAIVFFSFPYYKPVTAANMNYTCLVVGGLTLVQLAWYIKVRSRYNECIQRAKEE' A
#
# COMPACT_ATOMS: atom_id res chain seq x y z
N MET A 1 -10.22 -21.70 5.01
CA MET A 1 -10.11 -20.59 4.03
C MET A 1 -10.58 -21.09 2.67
N TYR A 2 -11.68 -20.56 2.17
CA TYR A 2 -12.14 -20.83 0.81
C TYR A 2 -11.21 -20.13 -0.18
N LYS A 3 -10.63 -20.88 -1.13
CA LYS A 3 -9.75 -20.34 -2.17
C LYS A 3 -10.60 -19.97 -3.37
N GLY A 4 -10.55 -18.71 -3.79
CA GLY A 4 -11.29 -18.25 -4.96
C GLY A 4 -10.79 -18.90 -6.25
N VAL A 5 -11.61 -18.80 -7.31
CA VAL A 5 -11.35 -19.38 -8.64
C VAL A 5 -10.01 -18.95 -9.28
N PHE A 6 -9.50 -17.77 -8.95
CA PHE A 6 -8.21 -17.26 -9.46
C PHE A 6 -7.03 -17.48 -8.50
N TYR A 7 -7.17 -18.36 -7.51
CA TYR A 7 -6.12 -18.61 -6.54
C TYR A 7 -4.93 -19.35 -7.16
N MET A 8 -3.76 -18.71 -7.14
CA MET A 8 -2.50 -19.31 -7.59
C MET A 8 -1.77 -19.96 -6.41
N HIS A 9 -1.48 -21.26 -6.50
CA HIS A 9 -0.86 -22.01 -5.42
C HIS A 9 0.67 -21.92 -5.43
N GLY A 10 1.25 -21.87 -4.23
CA GLY A 10 2.70 -22.03 -4.02
C GLY A 10 3.55 -20.96 -4.69
N PHE A 11 4.70 -21.38 -5.21
CA PHE A 11 5.73 -20.48 -5.74
C PHE A 11 5.23 -19.57 -6.88
N LYS A 12 4.32 -20.06 -7.74
CA LYS A 12 3.78 -19.28 -8.85
C LYS A 12 3.01 -18.05 -8.37
N GLY A 13 2.16 -18.22 -7.35
CA GLY A 13 1.41 -17.10 -6.77
C GLY A 13 2.35 -16.08 -6.12
N PHE A 14 3.38 -16.54 -5.41
CA PHE A 14 4.37 -15.65 -4.79
C PHE A 14 5.16 -14.86 -5.83
N PHE A 15 5.64 -15.53 -6.90
CA PHE A 15 6.39 -14.90 -7.98
C PHE A 15 5.58 -13.82 -8.70
N VAL A 16 4.32 -14.10 -9.05
CA VAL A 16 3.42 -13.12 -9.68
C VAL A 16 3.22 -11.90 -8.77
N ASN A 17 2.96 -12.12 -7.47
CA ASN A 17 2.79 -11.02 -6.52
C ASN A 17 4.05 -10.15 -6.39
N ILE A 18 5.25 -10.75 -6.37
CA ILE A 18 6.51 -9.97 -6.35
C ILE A 18 6.59 -9.07 -7.59
N ILE A 19 6.37 -9.63 -8.78
CA ILE A 19 6.40 -8.85 -10.02
C ILE A 19 5.38 -7.72 -9.96
N THR A 20 4.16 -8.00 -9.49
CA THR A 20 3.10 -6.99 -9.35
C THR A 20 3.52 -5.87 -8.40
N VAL A 21 4.09 -6.19 -7.24
CA VAL A 21 4.56 -5.18 -6.28
C VAL A 21 5.70 -4.36 -6.87
N CYS A 22 6.70 -5.00 -7.47
CA CYS A 22 7.81 -4.30 -8.14
C CYS A 22 7.32 -3.36 -9.23
N TRP A 23 6.39 -3.82 -10.08
CA TRP A 23 5.80 -3.01 -11.14
C TRP A 23 5.01 -1.83 -10.58
N LEU A 24 4.21 -2.05 -9.53
CA LEU A 24 3.42 -0.99 -8.90
C LEU A 24 4.34 0.06 -8.26
N THR A 25 5.39 -0.36 -7.55
CA THR A 25 6.39 0.56 -6.99
C THR A 25 7.05 1.39 -8.08
N PHE A 26 7.48 0.76 -9.18
CA PHE A 26 8.04 1.46 -10.34
C PHE A 26 7.05 2.49 -10.91
N ALA A 27 5.80 2.08 -11.16
CA ALA A 27 4.77 2.94 -11.73
C ALA A 27 4.47 4.15 -10.83
N ILE A 28 4.33 3.95 -9.52
CA ILE A 28 4.10 5.03 -8.55
C ILE A 28 5.22 6.07 -8.62
N VAL A 29 6.48 5.63 -8.63
CA VAL A 29 7.63 6.54 -8.70
C VAL A 29 7.69 7.25 -10.05
N PHE A 30 7.55 6.52 -11.15
CA PHE A 30 7.66 7.07 -12.50
C PHE A 30 6.56 8.10 -12.79
N PHE A 31 5.31 7.79 -12.46
CA PHE A 31 4.18 8.69 -12.67
C PHE A 31 4.13 9.85 -11.66
N SER A 32 5.00 9.87 -10.65
CA SER A 32 5.15 11.02 -9.77
C SER A 32 5.99 12.15 -10.38
N PHE A 33 6.69 11.90 -11.49
CA PHE A 33 7.48 12.95 -12.13
C PHE A 33 6.61 13.98 -12.87
N PRO A 34 7.03 15.26 -12.86
CA PRO A 34 6.37 16.29 -13.64
C PRO A 34 6.74 16.19 -15.13
N TYR A 35 5.82 16.61 -16.00
CA TYR A 35 5.98 16.51 -17.46
C TYR A 35 7.04 17.44 -18.04
N TYR A 36 7.28 18.59 -17.40
CA TYR A 36 8.17 19.64 -17.91
C TYR A 36 9.14 20.11 -16.83
N LYS A 37 10.34 20.53 -17.27
CA LYS A 37 11.34 21.19 -16.43
C LYS A 37 11.69 22.58 -17.02
N PRO A 38 12.02 23.60 -16.20
CA PRO A 38 12.06 23.58 -14.74
C PRO A 38 10.67 23.50 -14.10
N VAL A 39 10.62 22.93 -12.89
CA VAL A 39 9.37 22.77 -12.14
C VAL A 39 9.06 24.05 -11.37
N THR A 40 7.78 24.43 -11.34
CA THR A 40 7.20 25.51 -10.56
C THR A 40 6.09 24.94 -9.69
N ALA A 41 5.65 25.70 -8.68
CA ALA A 41 4.55 25.27 -7.83
C ALA A 41 3.25 24.98 -8.61
N ALA A 42 3.05 25.63 -9.77
CA ALA A 42 1.88 25.45 -10.60
C ALA A 42 1.94 24.21 -11.53
N ASN A 43 3.14 23.75 -11.91
CA ASN A 43 3.31 22.66 -12.88
C ASN A 43 3.82 21.34 -12.26
N MET A 44 4.13 21.35 -10.96
CA MET A 44 4.60 20.17 -10.23
C MET A 44 3.50 19.11 -10.12
N ASN A 45 3.85 17.85 -10.36
CA ASN A 45 2.97 16.74 -10.08
C ASN A 45 3.02 16.42 -8.58
N TYR A 46 1.92 16.66 -7.86
CA TYR A 46 1.84 16.47 -6.40
C TYR A 46 1.40 15.06 -5.99
N THR A 47 1.26 14.11 -6.91
CA THR A 47 0.86 12.73 -6.60
C THR A 47 1.78 12.09 -5.56
N CYS A 48 3.11 12.29 -5.65
CA CYS A 48 4.05 11.76 -4.64
C CYS A 48 3.77 12.27 -3.23
N LEU A 49 3.45 13.56 -3.09
CA LEU A 49 3.14 14.18 -1.81
C LEU A 49 1.86 13.61 -1.22
N VAL A 50 0.82 13.44 -2.04
CA VAL A 50 -0.46 12.85 -1.60
C VAL A 50 -0.28 11.38 -1.21
N VAL A 51 0.37 10.57 -2.05
CA VAL A 51 0.60 9.15 -1.78
C VAL A 51 1.44 8.94 -0.53
N GLY A 52 2.54 9.67 -0.39
CA GLY A 52 3.41 9.61 0.80
C GLY A 52 2.68 10.09 2.05
N GLY A 53 1.97 11.22 1.97
CA GLY A 53 1.21 11.79 3.08
C GLY A 53 0.11 10.86 3.60
N LEU A 54 -0.70 10.30 2.69
CA LEU A 54 -1.76 9.34 3.06
C LEU A 54 -1.19 8.08 3.69
N THR A 55 -0.07 7.56 3.16
CA THR A 55 0.60 6.37 3.70
C THR A 55 1.07 6.62 5.13
N LEU A 56 1.64 7.80 5.42
CA LEU A 56 2.06 8.17 6.77
C LEU A 56 0.89 8.30 7.74
N VAL A 57 -0.21 8.94 7.31
CA VAL A 57 -1.42 9.07 8.14
C VAL A 57 -2.03 7.70 8.46
N GLN A 58 -2.12 6.82 7.46
CA GLN A 58 -2.60 5.45 7.65
C GLN A 58 -1.71 4.65 8.60
N LEU A 59 -0.38 4.77 8.45
CA LEU A 59 0.57 4.08 9.33
C LEU A 59 0.48 4.60 10.77
N ALA A 60 0.38 5.91 10.97
CA ALA A 60 0.21 6.52 12.28
C ALA A 60 -1.09 6.03 12.95
N TRP A 61 -2.19 6.00 12.20
CA TRP A 61 -3.46 5.46 12.69
C TRP A 61 -3.37 3.98 13.06
N TYR A 62 -2.73 3.17 12.20
CA TYR A 62 -2.51 1.75 12.45
C TYR A 62 -1.73 1.51 13.74
N ILE A 63 -0.63 2.25 13.96
CA ILE A 63 0.18 2.14 15.18
C ILE A 63 -0.64 2.53 16.42
N LYS A 64 -1.50 3.54 16.33
CA LYS A 64 -2.35 3.96 17.44
C LYS A 64 -3.43 2.92 17.78
N VAL A 65 -4.05 2.30 16.78
CA VAL A 65 -5.23 1.44 16.98
C VAL A 65 -4.88 -0.04 17.18
N ARG A 66 -3.71 -0.51 16.71
CA ARG A 66 -3.34 -1.94 16.72
C ARG A 66 -3.46 -2.60 18.10
N SER A 67 -3.10 -1.94 19.20
CA SER A 67 -3.18 -2.55 20.55
C SER A 67 -4.63 -2.86 20.90
N ARG A 68 -5.50 -1.84 20.79
CA ARG A 68 -6.94 -1.97 21.06
C ARG A 68 -7.60 -3.00 20.15
N TYR A 69 -7.23 -3.02 18.88
CA TYR A 69 -7.74 -4.01 17.93
C TYR A 69 -7.36 -5.44 18.35
N ASN A 70 -6.08 -5.66 18.72
CA ASN A 70 -5.60 -6.96 19.18
C ASN A 70 -6.30 -7.41 20.47
N GLU A 71 -6.51 -6.52 21.43
CA GLU A 71 -7.24 -6.82 22.67
C GLU A 71 -8.70 -7.22 22.42
N CYS A 72 -9.40 -6.53 21.50
CA CYS A 72 -10.75 -6.92 21.11
C CYS A 72 -10.77 -8.31 20.44
N ILE A 73 -9.80 -8.59 19.57
CA ILE A 73 -9.67 -9.89 18.89
C ILE A 73 -9.41 -11.03 19.89
N GLN A 74 -8.63 -10.80 20.95
CA GLN A 74 -8.38 -11.84 21.96
C GLN A 74 -9.61 -12.14 22.80
N ARG A 75 -10.31 -11.11 23.29
CA ARG A 75 -11.57 -11.31 24.04
C ARG A 75 -12.61 -12.09 23.25
N ALA A 76 -12.76 -11.79 21.95
CA ALA A 76 -13.67 -12.53 21.09
C ALA A 76 -13.28 -14.00 20.81
N LYS A 77 -12.07 -14.44 21.20
CA LYS A 77 -11.67 -15.86 21.17
C LYS A 77 -11.88 -16.57 22.51
N GLU A 78 -11.97 -15.80 23.58
CA GLU A 78 -12.22 -16.29 24.95
C GLU A 78 -13.72 -16.51 25.20
N GLU A 79 -14.57 -15.78 24.47
CA GLU A 79 -16.04 -16.00 24.34
C GLU A 79 -16.36 -17.10 23.33
#